data_AF-A0A0D2GYE3-F1
#
_entry.id   AF-A0A0D2GYE3-F1
#
_cell.length_a   1.000
_cell.length_b   1.000
_cell.length_c   1.000
_cell.angle_alpha   90.00
_cell.angle_beta   90.00
_cell.angle_gamma   90.00
#
_symmetry.space_group_name_H-M   'P 1'
#
loop_
_entity.id
_entity.type
_entity.pdbx_description
1 polymer ?
#
loop_
_entity_poly.entity_id
_entity_poly.type
_entity_poly.pdbx_seq_one_letter_code
_entity_poly.pdbx_strand_id
1 'polypeptide(L)' 'MAKKAKSRTIAVRLISMALTGYYRTMVRPRTSRPLSMMKYDPVVKRQVLFLEQKRGK' A
#
# COMPACT_ATOMS: atom_id res chain seq x y z
N MET A 1 8.10 -17.26 28.13
CA MET A 1 8.17 -17.17 26.65
C MET A 1 8.26 -15.71 26.25
N ALA A 2 9.37 -15.26 25.66
CA ALA A 2 9.57 -13.83 25.33
C ALA A 2 8.70 -13.43 24.12
N LYS A 3 8.04 -12.27 24.19
CA LYS A 3 7.23 -11.73 23.09
C LYS A 3 8.13 -11.28 21.94
N LYS A 4 7.94 -11.83 20.74
CA LYS A 4 8.70 -11.46 19.54
C LYS A 4 8.48 -9.98 19.20
N ALA A 5 9.57 -9.25 18.99
CA ALA A 5 9.53 -7.85 18.56
C ALA A 5 8.82 -7.72 17.20
N LYS A 6 7.95 -6.73 17.06
CA LYS A 6 7.27 -6.44 15.78
C LYS A 6 8.32 -5.88 14.79
N SER A 7 8.30 -6.35 13.54
CA SER A 7 9.21 -5.83 12.49
C SER A 7 9.05 -4.32 12.29
N ARG A 8 10.16 -3.61 12.03
CA ARG A 8 10.18 -2.17 11.77
C ARG A 8 9.42 -1.77 10.51
N THR A 9 9.32 -2.68 9.54
CA THR A 9 8.66 -2.45 8.25
C THR A 9 7.38 -3.27 8.09
N ILE A 10 6.47 -2.77 7.26
CA ILE A 10 5.23 -3.42 6.88
C ILE A 10 5.08 -3.43 5.36
N ALA A 11 4.68 -4.57 4.80
CA ALA A 11 4.24 -4.68 3.42
C ALA A 11 2.80 -4.18 3.30
N VAL A 12 2.56 -3.16 2.50
CA VAL A 12 1.27 -2.51 2.31
C VAL A 12 0.82 -2.67 0.87
N ARG A 13 -0.50 -2.76 0.68
CA ARG A 13 -1.11 -2.75 -0.65
C ARG A 13 -1.53 -1.33 -0.98
N LEU A 14 -1.07 -0.82 -2.10
CA LEU A 14 -1.54 0.41 -2.71
C LEU A 14 -2.61 0.05 -3.72
N ILE A 15 -3.84 0.52 -3.52
CA ILE A 15 -5.00 0.24 -4.36
C ILE A 15 -5.17 1.38 -5.36
N SER A 16 -5.43 1.04 -6.62
CA SER A 16 -5.74 2.01 -7.67
C SER A 16 -7.06 2.74 -7.39
N MET A 17 -7.06 4.07 -7.46
CA MET A 17 -8.26 4.90 -7.34
C MET A 17 -9.15 4.89 -8.59
N ALA A 18 -8.75 4.19 -9.65
CA ALA A 18 -9.60 3.95 -10.80
C ALA A 18 -10.59 2.78 -10.61
N LEU A 19 -10.68 2.21 -9.40
CA LEU A 19 -11.62 1.14 -9.03
C LEU A 19 -11.50 -0.13 -9.91
N THR A 20 -10.32 -0.38 -10.47
CA THR A 20 -10.03 -1.54 -11.33
C THR A 20 -9.73 -2.82 -10.56
N GLY A 21 -9.53 -2.72 -9.24
CA GLY A 21 -9.02 -3.81 -8.40
C GLY A 21 -7.50 -4.02 -8.50
N TYR A 22 -6.80 -3.30 -9.38
CA TYR A 22 -5.34 -3.40 -9.47
C TYR A 22 -4.68 -2.79 -8.24
N TYR A 23 -3.68 -3.50 -7.71
CA TYR A 23 -2.91 -3.04 -6.56
C TYR A 23 -1.41 -3.30 -6.75
N ARG A 24 -0.59 -2.50 -6.07
CA ARG A 24 0.85 -2.71 -5.97
C ARG A 24 1.24 -2.93 -4.52
N THR A 25 2.13 -3.87 -4.28
CA THR A 25 2.69 -4.10 -2.94
C THR A 25 3.94 -3.24 -2.77
N MET A 26 4.05 -2.54 -1.64
CA MET A 26 5.23 -1.78 -1.27
C MET A 26 5.57 -1.98 0.21
N VAL A 27 6.79 -1.65 0.59
CA VAL A 27 7.25 -1.73 1.98
C VAL A 27 7.41 -0.32 2.54
N ARG A 28 6.88 -0.09 3.74
CA ARG A 28 7.09 1.17 4.47
C ARG A 28 7.44 0.94 5.94
N PRO A 29 8.14 1.88 6.60
CA PRO A 29 8.30 1.87 8.06
C PRO A 29 6.95 2.01 8.78
N ARG A 30 6.75 1.30 9.90
CA ARG A 30 5.48 1.33 10.66
C ARG A 30 5.09 2.71 11.18
N THR A 31 6.09 3.56 11.47
CA THR A 31 5.90 4.92 12.02
C THR A 31 5.57 5.96 10.95
N SER A 32 5.67 5.60 9.66
CA SER A 32 5.40 6.53 8.56
C SER A 32 3.91 6.81 8.37
N ARG A 33 3.58 7.90 7.68
CA ARG A 33 2.22 8.18 7.20
C ARG A 33 1.83 7.21 6.07
N PRO A 34 0.54 6.88 5.88
CA PRO A 34 0.10 6.04 4.77
C PRO A 34 0.59 6.57 3.42
N LEU A 35 0.96 5.65 2.53
CA LEU A 35 1.53 6.00 1.24
C LEU A 35 0.43 6.39 0.23
N SER A 36 0.70 7.45 -0.54
CA SER A 36 -0.06 7.85 -1.73
C SER A 36 0.92 8.10 -2.89
N MET A 37 0.65 7.53 -4.06
CA MET A 37 1.56 7.63 -5.21
C MET A 37 0.82 7.61 -6.54
N MET A 38 1.28 8.39 -7.51
CA MET A 38 0.86 8.27 -8.91
C MET A 38 1.61 7.10 -9.55
N LYS A 39 0.89 6.09 -10.05
CA LYS A 39 1.46 4.92 -10.71
C LYS A 39 0.61 4.51 -11.91
N TYR A 40 1.24 3.79 -12.83
CA TYR A 40 0.53 3.22 -13.98
C TYR A 40 -0.37 2.05 -13.54
N ASP A 41 -1.64 2.15 -13.92
CA ASP A 41 -2.63 1.08 -13.83
C ASP A 41 -2.78 0.42 -15.22
N PRO A 42 -2.43 -0.86 -15.39
CA PRO A 42 -2.51 -1.56 -16.68
C PRO A 42 -3.95 -1.79 -17.17
N VAL A 43 -4.94 -1.73 -16.28
CA VAL A 43 -6.35 -1.92 -16.65
C VAL A 43 -6.89 -0.67 -17.35
N VAL A 44 -6.61 0.52 -16.81
CA VAL A 44 -7.01 1.81 -17.42
C VAL A 44 -6.02 2.29 -18.49
N LYS A 45 -4.79 1.78 -18.47
CA LYS A 45 -3.66 2.20 -19.32
C LYS A 45 -3.28 3.66 -19.13
N ARG A 46 -3.35 4.16 -17.88
CA ARG A 46 -3.03 5.54 -17.50
C ARG A 46 -2.32 5.61 -16.16
N GLN A 47 -1.70 6.76 -15.86
CA GLN A 47 -1.24 7.06 -14.51
C GLN A 47 -2.42 7.43 -13.63
N VAL A 48 -2.60 6.70 -12.55
CA VAL A 48 -3.70 6.85 -11.60
C VAL A 48 -3.10 7.05 -10.21
N LEU A 49 -3.83 7.75 -9.34
CA LEU A 49 -3.50 7.82 -7.92
C LEU A 49 -3.72 6.45 -7.28
N PHE A 50 -2.72 5.96 -6.55
CA PHE A 50 -2.82 4.78 -5.70
C PHE A 50 -2.76 5.20 -4.23
N LEU A 51 -3.66 4.66 -3.42
CA LEU A 51 -3.71 4.90 -1.98
C LEU A 51 -3.48 3.60 -1.20
N GLU A 52 -2.81 3.70 -0.07
CA GLU A 52 -2.64 2.57 0.82
C GLU A 52 -3.98 2.04 1.36
N GLN A 53 -4.16 0.73 1.24
CA GLN A 53 -5.25 0.01 1.86
C GLN A 53 -5.15 0.17 3.38
N LYS A 54 -6.21 0.75 3.99
CA LYS A 54 -6.32 0.82 5.45
C LYS A 54 -6.30 -0.60 6.00
N ARG A 55 -5.26 -0.94 6.76
CA ARG A 55 -5.25 -2.16 7.57
C ARG A 55 -6.32 -2.02 8.64
N GLY A 56 -7.26 -2.96 8.72
CA GLY A 56 -8.21 -3.06 9.83
C GLY A 56 -7.47 -3.15 11.17
N LYS A 57 -8.14 -2.74 12.25
CA LYS A 57 -7.61 -2.86 13.63
C LYS A 57 -7.27 -4.31 13.96
#